data_AF-A0A258SQ31-F1
#
_entry.id   AF-A0A258SQ31-F1
#
_cell.length_a   1.000
_cell.length_b   1.000
_cell.length_c   1.000
_cell.angle_alpha   90.00
_cell.angle_beta   90.00
_cell.angle_gamma   90.00
#
_symmetry.space_group_name_H-M   'P 1'
#
loop_
_entity.id
_entity.type
_entity.pdbx_description
1 polymer ?
#
loop_
_entity_poly.entity_id
_entity_poly.type
_entity_poly.pdbx_seq_one_letter_code
_entity_poly.pdbx_strand_id
1 'polypeptide(L)'
;QVTHVADVPVATLQSLIDKLKSAQYAVLVWSASMLNIPHAELTIQSITQLINKLNETTRAAGLPLSSGDGDTSVNNTSAWLSGYPTRLRFNNGMPEYDNHQYATSKQLADCDAMLWISTFNPHPPIFTKAPTIVIGHPDTQFERTPDVFIPVGVPGVDHNGLMLRMDSSITLPLKKLRDSKLPSLTTVIAMIEEKLSNEVSP
;
A
#
# COMPACT_ATOMS: atom_id res chain seq x y z
N GLN A 1 30.38 -10.32 27.61
CA GLN A 1 29.00 -9.76 27.63
C GLN A 1 28.91 -8.72 26.53
N VAL A 2 27.79 -8.66 25.81
CA VAL A 2 27.56 -7.64 24.77
C VAL A 2 27.39 -6.29 25.47
N THR A 3 28.22 -5.30 25.14
CA THR A 3 28.16 -3.95 25.76
C THR A 3 27.44 -2.93 24.89
N HIS A 4 27.35 -3.19 23.58
CA HIS A 4 26.70 -2.35 22.58
C HIS A 4 25.91 -3.21 21.58
N VAL A 5 24.79 -2.68 21.08
CA VAL A 5 23.99 -3.27 20.00
C VAL A 5 23.65 -2.17 19.01
N ALA A 6 24.02 -2.33 17.73
CA ALA A 6 23.85 -1.30 16.70
C ALA A 6 24.37 0.08 17.15
N ASP A 7 25.58 0.10 17.72
CA ASP A 7 26.23 1.29 18.30
C ASP A 7 25.49 1.96 19.48
N VAL A 8 24.43 1.33 20.00
CA VAL A 8 23.73 1.78 21.20
C VAL A 8 24.23 1.02 22.43
N PRO A 9 24.68 1.72 23.49
CA PRO A 9 25.06 1.07 24.75
C PRO A 9 23.89 0.30 25.37
N VAL A 10 24.15 -0.90 25.88
CA VAL A 10 23.10 -1.75 26.50
C VAL A 10 22.40 -1.05 27.68
N ALA A 11 23.12 -0.20 28.43
CA ALA A 11 22.52 0.60 29.49
C ALA A 11 21.43 1.56 28.99
N THR A 12 21.58 2.12 27.80
CA THR A 12 20.58 2.99 27.16
C THR A 12 19.34 2.21 26.79
N LEU A 13 19.50 1.00 26.24
CA LEU A 13 18.40 0.11 25.91
C LEU A 13 17.64 -0.32 27.18
N GLN A 14 18.36 -0.62 28.27
CA GLN A 14 17.74 -0.95 29.55
C GLN A 14 16.89 0.22 30.07
N SER A 15 17.42 1.44 30.03
CA SER A 15 16.67 2.65 30.44
C SER A 15 15.41 2.86 29.59
N LEU A 16 15.47 2.59 28.28
CA LEU A 16 14.29 2.64 27.41
C LEU A 16 13.24 1.61 27.83
N ILE A 17 13.64 0.37 28.10
CA ILE A 17 12.72 -0.68 28.55
C ILE A 17 12.07 -0.33 29.89
N ASP A 18 12.82 0.23 30.84
CA ASP A 18 12.26 0.62 32.14
C ASP A 18 11.24 1.75 32.00
N LYS A 19 11.47 2.70 31.08
CA LYS A 19 10.49 3.74 30.72
C LYS A 19 9.23 3.14 30.09
N LEU A 20 9.38 2.19 29.17
CA LEU A 20 8.24 1.51 28.55
C LEU A 20 7.42 0.70 29.56
N LYS A 21 8.06 0.02 30.52
CA LYS A 21 7.39 -0.74 31.57
C LYS A 21 6.64 0.13 32.59
N SER A 22 7.17 1.32 32.88
CA SER A 22 6.58 2.27 33.83
C SER A 22 5.48 3.15 33.22
N ALA A 23 5.36 3.19 31.89
CA ALA A 23 4.30 3.90 31.20
C ALA A 23 2.93 3.28 31.50
N GLN A 24 1.91 4.13 31.66
CA GLN A 24 0.50 3.69 31.79
C GLN A 24 -0.06 3.18 30.47
N TYR A 25 0.39 3.76 29.36
CA TYR A 25 0.00 3.37 28.00
C TYR A 25 1.13 3.71 27.03
N ALA A 26 1.86 2.70 26.58
CA ALA A 26 2.93 2.87 25.59
C ALA A 26 2.40 2.68 24.16
N VAL A 27 2.80 3.54 23.22
CA VAL A 27 2.51 3.36 21.79
C VAL A 27 3.81 3.31 21.02
N LEU A 28 4.02 2.21 20.30
CA LEU A 28 5.13 2.06 19.38
C LEU A 28 4.63 2.42 17.98
N VAL A 29 5.18 3.48 17.40
CA VAL A 29 4.82 3.98 16.07
C VAL A 29 5.93 3.60 15.10
N TRP A 30 5.58 3.06 13.94
CA TRP A 30 6.55 2.75 12.89
C TRP A 30 5.98 2.98 11.50
N SER A 31 6.85 3.16 10.51
CA SER A 31 6.49 3.16 9.10
C SER A 31 7.27 2.05 8.40
N ALA A 32 6.55 1.11 7.77
CA ALA A 32 7.18 -0.02 7.09
C ALA A 32 8.05 0.45 5.91
N SER A 33 7.67 1.54 5.23
CA SER A 33 8.44 2.10 4.11
C SER A 33 9.78 2.71 4.52
N MET A 34 9.95 3.08 5.80
CA MET A 34 11.23 3.57 6.33
C MET A 34 12.20 2.44 6.68
N LEU A 35 11.73 1.19 6.76
CA LEU A 35 12.57 0.02 7.04
C LEU A 35 13.19 -0.50 5.75
N ASN A 36 14.12 0.27 5.16
CA ASN A 36 14.84 -0.12 3.94
C ASN A 36 16.00 -1.06 4.24
N ILE A 37 15.69 -2.23 4.81
CA ILE A 37 16.65 -3.29 5.14
C ILE A 37 16.14 -4.64 4.64
N PRO A 38 17.04 -5.60 4.34
CA PRO A 38 16.64 -6.97 4.06
C PRO A 38 15.80 -7.53 5.20
N HIS A 39 14.72 -8.23 4.85
CA HIS A 39 13.82 -8.87 5.80
C HIS A 39 13.18 -7.91 6.84
N ALA A 40 12.84 -6.69 6.43
CA ALA A 40 12.19 -5.69 7.27
C ALA A 40 10.93 -6.20 8.00
N GLU A 41 10.24 -7.20 7.44
CA GLU A 41 9.12 -7.90 8.08
C GLU A 41 9.50 -8.52 9.43
N LEU A 42 10.75 -8.98 9.61
CA LEU A 42 11.25 -9.53 10.88
C LEU A 42 11.46 -8.44 11.93
N THR A 43 11.83 -7.24 11.51
CA THR A 43 11.91 -6.08 12.42
C THR A 43 10.51 -5.69 12.89
N ILE A 44 9.52 -5.66 12.00
CA ILE A 44 8.12 -5.43 12.37
C ILE A 44 7.62 -6.55 13.30
N GLN A 45 7.96 -7.81 13.03
CA GLN A 45 7.66 -8.93 13.93
C GLN A 45 8.30 -8.75 15.32
N SER A 46 9.53 -8.26 15.38
CA SER A 46 10.22 -8.01 16.66
C SER A 46 9.54 -6.89 17.45
N ILE A 47 9.06 -5.83 16.78
CA ILE A 47 8.27 -4.75 17.39
C ILE A 47 6.96 -5.31 17.96
N THR A 48 6.24 -6.15 17.21
CA THR A 48 4.98 -6.74 17.70
C THR A 48 5.20 -7.72 18.85
N GLN A 49 6.30 -8.50 18.83
CA GLN A 49 6.70 -9.34 19.95
C GLN A 49 7.04 -8.53 21.20
N LEU A 50 7.74 -7.39 21.05
CA LEU A 50 7.99 -6.46 22.16
C LEU A 50 6.69 -5.91 22.75
N ILE A 51 5.74 -5.50 21.90
CA ILE A 51 4.42 -5.04 22.33
C ILE A 51 3.70 -6.15 23.12
N ASN A 52 3.70 -7.39 22.62
CA ASN A 52 3.11 -8.53 23.32
C ASN A 52 3.77 -8.74 24.69
N LYS A 53 5.10 -8.64 24.77
CA LYS A 53 5.85 -8.80 26.02
C LYS A 53 5.54 -7.70 27.03
N LEU A 54 5.44 -6.45 26.59
CA LEU A 54 5.06 -5.32 27.45
C LEU A 54 3.63 -5.50 28.00
N ASN A 55 2.72 -6.05 27.19
CA ASN A 55 1.34 -6.29 27.59
C ASN A 55 1.16 -7.37 28.68
N GLU A 56 2.21 -8.12 29.05
CA GLU A 56 2.16 -9.02 30.20
C GLU A 56 2.09 -8.28 31.55
N THR A 57 2.62 -7.04 31.62
CA THR A 57 2.73 -6.28 32.88
C THR A 57 2.19 -4.84 32.81
N THR A 58 2.09 -4.25 31.62
CA THR A 58 1.52 -2.90 31.40
C THR A 58 0.62 -2.91 30.17
N ARG A 59 0.14 -1.76 29.69
CA ARG A 59 -0.59 -1.63 28.42
C ARG A 59 0.30 -1.03 27.35
N ALA A 60 0.43 -1.73 26.23
CA ALA A 60 1.16 -1.25 25.06
C ALA A 60 0.36 -1.49 23.77
N ALA A 61 0.51 -0.60 22.79
CA ALA A 61 -0.11 -0.72 21.47
C ALA A 61 0.88 -0.40 20.35
N GLY A 62 0.58 -0.89 19.15
CA GLY A 62 1.31 -0.57 17.94
C GLY A 62 0.49 0.33 17.02
N LEU A 63 1.14 1.29 16.37
CA LEU A 63 0.53 2.15 15.35
C LEU A 63 1.39 2.12 14.09
N PRO A 64 1.10 1.22 13.12
CA PRO A 64 1.71 1.27 11.81
C PRO A 64 1.21 2.49 11.03
N LEU A 65 2.14 3.25 10.47
CA LEU A 65 1.85 4.37 9.57
C LEU A 65 1.81 3.88 8.11
N SER A 66 0.78 4.31 7.38
CA SER A 66 0.54 3.99 5.97
C SER A 66 0.88 5.22 5.10
N SER A 67 1.09 5.03 3.79
CA SER A 67 1.53 6.13 2.91
C SER A 67 0.42 7.15 2.62
N GLY A 68 -0.85 6.78 2.83
CA GLY A 68 -2.00 7.64 2.56
C GLY A 68 -2.50 7.59 1.11
N ASP A 69 -1.83 6.88 0.21
CA ASP A 69 -2.21 6.73 -1.21
C ASP A 69 -3.24 5.61 -1.45
N GLY A 70 -4.05 5.30 -0.44
CA GLY A 70 -5.02 4.21 -0.50
C GLY A 70 -4.43 2.81 -0.31
N ASP A 71 -3.17 2.71 0.15
CA ASP A 71 -2.51 1.45 0.48
C ASP A 71 -3.31 0.57 1.45
N THR A 72 -3.84 1.18 2.52
CA THR A 72 -4.75 0.49 3.45
C THR A 72 -6.07 0.10 2.77
N SER A 73 -6.60 0.98 1.91
CA SER A 73 -7.89 0.76 1.24
C SER A 73 -7.83 -0.41 0.26
N VAL A 74 -6.79 -0.47 -0.58
CA VAL A 74 -6.63 -1.54 -1.58
C VAL A 74 -6.39 -2.89 -0.93
N ASN A 75 -5.59 -2.96 0.14
CA ASN A 75 -5.33 -4.22 0.83
C ASN A 75 -6.58 -4.77 1.52
N ASN A 76 -7.36 -3.93 2.21
CA ASN A 76 -8.63 -4.37 2.80
C ASN A 76 -9.65 -4.74 1.72
N THR A 77 -9.75 -3.95 0.64
CA THR A 77 -10.65 -4.23 -0.48
C THR A 77 -10.35 -5.57 -1.12
N SER A 78 -9.07 -5.80 -1.42
CA SER A 78 -8.58 -7.08 -1.92
C SER A 78 -8.94 -8.22 -0.97
N ALA A 79 -8.73 -8.03 0.33
CA ALA A 79 -8.97 -9.08 1.32
C ALA A 79 -10.45 -9.48 1.40
N TRP A 80 -11.40 -8.54 1.37
CA TRP A 80 -12.82 -8.91 1.42
C TRP A 80 -13.34 -9.45 0.09
N LEU A 81 -12.75 -9.08 -1.06
CA LEU A 81 -13.16 -9.58 -2.37
C LEU A 81 -12.57 -10.96 -2.70
N SER A 82 -11.31 -11.20 -2.32
CA SER A 82 -10.54 -12.38 -2.74
C SER A 82 -10.12 -13.31 -1.61
N GLY A 83 -10.23 -12.87 -0.36
CA GLY A 83 -9.66 -13.55 0.81
C GLY A 83 -8.20 -13.20 1.10
N TYR A 84 -7.52 -12.43 0.23
CA TYR A 84 -6.10 -12.11 0.34
C TYR A 84 -5.81 -10.61 0.15
N PRO A 85 -4.75 -10.06 0.79
CA PRO A 85 -4.29 -8.71 0.50
C PRO A 85 -3.69 -8.63 -0.93
N THR A 86 -3.14 -7.47 -1.31
CA THR A 86 -2.48 -7.30 -2.61
C THR A 86 -1.34 -8.32 -2.84
N ARG A 87 -0.82 -8.39 -4.08
CA ARG A 87 0.12 -9.44 -4.55
C ARG A 87 -0.57 -10.79 -4.73
N LEU A 88 -1.63 -10.78 -5.51
CA LEU A 88 -2.38 -11.95 -5.92
C LEU A 88 -2.44 -12.03 -7.44
N ARG A 89 -2.71 -13.23 -7.94
CA ARG A 89 -2.96 -13.53 -9.35
C ARG A 89 -4.35 -14.16 -9.45
N PHE A 90 -5.09 -13.84 -10.51
CA PHE A 90 -6.28 -14.59 -10.86
C PHE A 90 -5.94 -15.63 -11.93
N ASN A 91 -6.18 -16.89 -11.65
CA ASN A 91 -6.02 -18.00 -12.58
C ASN A 91 -7.39 -18.63 -12.81
N ASN A 92 -7.96 -18.46 -14.01
CA ASN A 92 -9.33 -18.89 -14.35
C ASN A 92 -10.38 -18.43 -13.32
N GLY A 93 -10.27 -17.19 -12.85
CA GLY A 93 -11.18 -16.60 -11.86
C GLY A 93 -10.89 -16.98 -10.40
N MET A 94 -9.94 -17.88 -10.13
CA MET A 94 -9.54 -18.24 -8.78
C MET A 94 -8.36 -17.37 -8.31
N PRO A 95 -8.45 -16.74 -7.12
CA PRO A 95 -7.35 -15.98 -6.56
C PRO A 95 -6.27 -16.91 -6.00
N GLU A 96 -5.04 -16.72 -6.46
CA GLU A 96 -3.83 -17.32 -5.92
C GLU A 96 -3.01 -16.20 -5.25
N TYR A 97 -2.53 -16.45 -4.03
CA TYR A 97 -1.78 -15.46 -3.25
C TYR A 97 -0.39 -15.98 -2.88
N ASP A 98 0.62 -15.16 -3.17
CA ASP A 98 2.00 -15.35 -2.74
C ASP A 98 2.71 -13.99 -2.73
N ASN A 99 3.17 -13.56 -1.56
CA ASN A 99 3.75 -12.23 -1.35
C ASN A 99 5.09 -12.02 -2.06
N HIS A 100 5.78 -13.10 -2.45
CA HIS A 100 7.12 -13.08 -3.02
C HIS A 100 7.09 -13.41 -4.52
N GLN A 101 6.30 -14.40 -4.94
CA GLN A 101 6.15 -14.73 -6.35
C GLN A 101 5.41 -13.63 -7.09
N TYR A 102 4.30 -13.13 -6.54
CA TYR A 102 3.48 -12.08 -7.17
C TYR A 102 3.91 -10.66 -6.78
N ALA A 103 5.14 -10.50 -6.30
CA ALA A 103 5.75 -9.19 -6.12
C ALA A 103 5.97 -8.52 -7.49
N THR A 104 5.64 -7.23 -7.61
CA THR A 104 5.75 -6.46 -8.86
C THR A 104 7.13 -6.58 -9.50
N SER A 105 8.22 -6.47 -8.72
CA SER A 105 9.58 -6.56 -9.23
C SER A 105 9.89 -7.89 -9.93
N LYS A 106 9.24 -8.98 -9.54
CA LYS A 106 9.36 -10.27 -10.23
C LYS A 106 8.44 -10.36 -11.43
N GLN A 107 7.18 -9.98 -11.25
CA GLN A 107 6.18 -10.08 -12.32
C GLN A 107 6.54 -9.22 -13.53
N LEU A 108 7.24 -8.10 -13.33
CA LEU A 108 7.72 -7.23 -14.42
C LEU A 108 8.74 -7.91 -15.36
N ALA A 109 9.41 -8.99 -14.93
CA ALA A 109 10.32 -9.72 -15.80
C ALA A 109 9.58 -10.58 -16.85
N ASP A 110 8.36 -11.02 -16.52
CA ASP A 110 7.60 -12.00 -17.29
C ASP A 110 6.25 -11.43 -17.82
N CYS A 111 5.96 -10.14 -17.60
CA CYS A 111 4.70 -9.55 -18.01
C CYS A 111 4.68 -9.13 -19.49
N ASP A 112 3.58 -9.44 -20.18
CA ASP A 112 3.36 -8.96 -21.56
C ASP A 112 2.85 -7.51 -21.62
N ALA A 113 2.27 -7.00 -20.53
CA ALA A 113 1.82 -5.62 -20.41
C ALA A 113 1.75 -5.19 -18.94
N MET A 114 1.84 -3.89 -18.68
CA MET A 114 1.68 -3.29 -17.35
C MET A 114 0.55 -2.26 -17.36
N LEU A 115 -0.37 -2.40 -16.40
CA LEU A 115 -1.35 -1.37 -16.04
C LEU A 115 -0.89 -0.67 -14.76
N TRP A 116 -0.55 0.62 -14.86
CA TRP A 116 -0.15 1.46 -13.74
C TRP A 116 -1.28 2.40 -13.33
N ILE A 117 -1.73 2.29 -12.08
CA ILE A 117 -2.79 3.14 -11.52
C ILE A 117 -2.20 3.98 -10.40
N SER A 118 -2.19 5.31 -10.59
CA SER A 118 -1.72 6.25 -9.57
C SER A 118 -2.48 7.57 -9.65
N THR A 119 -3.55 7.70 -8.87
CA THR A 119 -4.54 8.78 -9.04
C THR A 119 -4.49 9.85 -7.95
N PHE A 120 -3.93 9.53 -6.78
CA PHE A 120 -3.79 10.48 -5.66
C PHE A 120 -2.62 11.43 -5.85
N ASN A 121 -1.45 10.88 -6.16
CA ASN A 121 -0.20 11.61 -6.33
C ASN A 121 0.41 11.29 -7.71
N PRO A 122 1.20 12.21 -8.29
CA PRO A 122 1.79 12.06 -9.62
C PRO A 122 2.99 11.12 -9.64
N HIS A 123 2.81 9.86 -9.21
CA HIS A 123 3.88 8.86 -9.20
C HIS A 123 4.02 8.19 -10.58
N PRO A 124 5.20 8.31 -11.23
CA PRO A 124 5.45 7.66 -12.50
C PRO A 124 5.52 6.13 -12.35
N PRO A 125 5.25 5.38 -13.43
CA PRO A 125 5.39 3.93 -13.44
C PRO A 125 6.84 3.48 -13.23
N ILE A 126 6.99 2.29 -12.65
CA ILE A 126 8.27 1.59 -12.59
C ILE A 126 8.70 1.23 -14.01
N PHE A 127 10.00 1.34 -14.31
CA PHE A 127 10.51 0.99 -15.64
C PHE A 127 10.24 -0.48 -15.99
N THR A 128 9.70 -0.69 -17.18
CA THR A 128 9.58 -2.01 -17.83
C THR A 128 9.76 -1.88 -19.34
N LYS A 129 10.11 -3.00 -19.98
CA LYS A 129 10.13 -3.11 -21.45
C LYS A 129 8.75 -3.40 -22.02
N ALA A 130 7.84 -3.93 -21.22
CA ALA A 130 6.49 -4.27 -21.64
C ALA A 130 5.68 -3.00 -22.00
N PRO A 131 4.72 -3.11 -22.94
CA PRO A 131 3.70 -2.10 -23.16
C PRO A 131 3.08 -1.62 -21.85
N THR A 132 3.06 -0.30 -21.65
CA THR A 132 2.67 0.33 -20.40
C THR A 132 1.46 1.24 -20.60
N ILE A 133 0.36 0.91 -19.91
CA ILE A 133 -0.86 1.71 -19.83
C ILE A 133 -0.86 2.41 -18.47
N VAL A 134 -0.97 3.74 -18.47
CA VAL A 134 -1.05 4.54 -17.24
C VAL A 134 -2.43 5.16 -17.13
N ILE A 135 -3.11 4.91 -16.00
CA ILE A 135 -4.31 5.64 -15.58
C ILE A 135 -3.94 6.41 -14.31
N GLY A 136 -3.81 7.73 -14.40
CA GLY A 136 -3.19 8.44 -13.29
C GLY A 136 -3.44 9.94 -13.19
N HIS A 137 -2.79 10.52 -12.19
CA HIS A 137 -2.86 11.94 -11.87
C HIS A 137 -2.44 12.77 -13.09
N PRO A 138 -3.16 13.85 -13.45
CA PRO A 138 -2.90 14.63 -14.66
C PRO A 138 -1.49 15.26 -14.70
N ASP A 139 -0.93 15.59 -13.53
CA ASP A 139 0.40 16.19 -13.41
C ASP A 139 1.55 15.16 -13.41
N THR A 140 1.28 13.87 -13.63
CA THR A 140 2.32 12.83 -13.67
C THR A 140 3.35 13.14 -14.76
N GLN A 141 4.61 13.28 -14.36
CA GLN A 141 5.73 13.50 -15.28
C GLN A 141 6.36 12.17 -15.64
N PHE A 142 6.62 11.97 -16.93
CA PHE A 142 7.16 10.72 -17.44
C PHE A 142 8.57 10.93 -17.99
N GLU A 143 9.54 10.18 -17.48
CA GLU A 143 10.88 10.11 -18.09
C GLU A 143 10.83 9.43 -19.47
N ARG A 144 9.93 8.46 -19.62
CA ARG A 144 9.60 7.79 -20.89
C ARG A 144 8.08 7.82 -21.07
N THR A 145 7.63 8.29 -22.22
CA THR A 145 6.20 8.31 -22.58
C THR A 145 5.63 6.89 -22.53
N PRO A 146 4.54 6.65 -21.76
CA PRO A 146 3.84 5.37 -21.78
C PRO A 146 3.13 5.17 -23.12
N ASP A 147 2.81 3.93 -23.47
CA ASP A 147 2.10 3.59 -24.70
C ASP A 147 0.68 4.18 -24.70
N VAL A 148 0.04 4.21 -23.53
CA VAL A 148 -1.25 4.86 -23.31
C VAL A 148 -1.22 5.63 -21.99
N PHE A 149 -1.65 6.89 -22.00
CA PHE A 149 -1.90 7.67 -20.78
C PHE A 149 -3.34 8.17 -20.75
N ILE A 150 -4.06 7.81 -19.70
CA ILE A 150 -5.43 8.25 -19.42
C ILE A 150 -5.41 9.10 -18.14
N PRO A 151 -5.44 10.44 -18.24
CA PRO A 151 -5.53 11.28 -17.06
C PRO A 151 -6.92 11.18 -16.44
N VAL A 152 -6.98 11.02 -15.12
CA VAL A 152 -8.24 10.94 -14.35
C VAL A 152 -8.28 12.02 -13.28
N GLY A 153 -9.49 12.38 -12.85
CA GLY A 153 -9.67 13.30 -11.74
C GLY A 153 -9.20 12.68 -10.42
N VAL A 154 -8.68 13.53 -9.53
CA VAL A 154 -8.10 13.13 -8.24
C VAL A 154 -9.23 12.83 -7.24
N PRO A 155 -9.31 11.60 -6.67
CA PRO A 155 -10.31 11.28 -5.65
C PRO A 155 -10.16 12.18 -4.42
N GLY A 156 -11.27 12.72 -3.90
CA GLY A 156 -11.25 13.66 -2.78
C GLY A 156 -10.89 15.10 -3.14
N VAL A 157 -10.68 15.39 -4.42
CA VAL A 157 -10.58 16.75 -4.96
C VAL A 157 -11.60 16.94 -6.08
N ASP A 158 -11.57 16.09 -7.09
CA ASP A 158 -12.41 16.16 -8.29
C ASP A 158 -13.65 15.25 -8.21
N HIS A 159 -13.56 14.18 -7.43
CA HIS A 159 -14.62 13.17 -7.29
C HIS A 159 -14.83 12.77 -5.82
N ASN A 160 -16.07 12.38 -5.49
CA ASN A 160 -16.36 11.74 -4.22
C ASN A 160 -15.80 10.30 -4.21
N GLY A 161 -15.59 9.74 -3.03
CA GLY A 161 -15.11 8.38 -2.88
C GLY A 161 -15.13 7.91 -1.43
N LEU A 162 -14.55 6.74 -1.20
CA LEU A 162 -14.37 6.15 0.13
C LEU A 162 -12.92 5.69 0.27
N MET A 163 -12.34 5.95 1.44
CA MET A 163 -11.04 5.42 1.82
C MET A 163 -11.08 4.91 3.24
N LEU A 164 -10.34 3.86 3.52
CA LEU A 164 -10.05 3.48 4.90
C LEU A 164 -8.96 4.38 5.46
N ARG A 165 -9.18 4.84 6.70
CA ARG A 165 -8.17 5.53 7.50
C ARG A 165 -6.95 4.62 7.68
N MET A 166 -5.78 5.21 7.91
CA MET A 166 -4.50 4.49 8.03
C MET A 166 -4.53 3.33 9.03
N ASP A 167 -5.29 3.45 10.13
CA ASP A 167 -5.48 2.39 11.14
C ASP A 167 -6.47 1.28 10.73
N SER A 168 -6.92 1.27 9.46
CA SER A 168 -7.85 0.31 8.85
C SER A 168 -9.22 0.20 9.53
N SER A 169 -9.51 1.00 10.54
CA SER A 169 -10.65 0.77 11.43
C SER A 169 -11.91 1.53 11.02
N ILE A 170 -11.76 2.58 10.20
CA ILE A 170 -12.84 3.49 9.85
C ILE A 170 -12.77 3.81 8.36
N THR A 171 -13.91 3.70 7.68
CA THR A 171 -14.11 4.25 6.33
C THR A 171 -14.43 5.74 6.42
N LEU A 172 -13.69 6.55 5.68
CA LEU A 172 -13.84 7.99 5.59
C LEU A 172 -14.35 8.36 4.18
N PRO A 173 -15.40 9.21 4.10
CA PRO A 173 -15.85 9.73 2.82
C PRO A 173 -14.87 10.79 2.29
N LEU A 174 -14.43 10.61 1.05
CA LEU A 174 -13.75 11.63 0.29
C LEU A 174 -14.79 12.58 -0.32
N LYS A 175 -14.60 13.87 -0.12
CA LYS A 175 -15.50 14.91 -0.64
C LYS A 175 -14.95 15.48 -1.93
N LYS A 176 -15.82 15.70 -2.91
CA LYS A 176 -15.53 16.54 -4.07
C LYS A 176 -15.38 18.00 -3.63
N LEU A 177 -14.26 18.61 -4.00
CA LEU A 177 -13.92 20.00 -3.67
C LEU A 177 -14.05 20.94 -4.88
N ARG A 178 -13.95 20.42 -6.10
CA ARG A 178 -14.11 21.18 -7.35
C ARG A 178 -14.68 20.31 -8.47
N ASP A 179 -15.17 20.96 -9.52
CA ASP A 179 -15.53 20.29 -10.77
C ASP A 179 -14.29 20.01 -11.63
N SER A 180 -14.25 18.82 -12.22
CA SER A 180 -13.24 18.43 -13.19
C SER A 180 -13.91 17.89 -14.45
N LYS A 181 -13.28 18.15 -15.60
CA LYS A 181 -13.68 17.55 -16.89
C LYS A 181 -13.07 16.16 -17.08
N LEU A 182 -12.12 15.77 -16.24
CA LEU A 182 -11.50 14.45 -16.30
C LEU A 182 -12.47 13.39 -15.74
N PRO A 183 -12.47 12.18 -16.31
CA PRO A 183 -13.28 11.08 -15.81
C PRO A 183 -12.74 10.58 -14.47
N SER A 184 -13.61 9.90 -13.70
CA SER A 184 -13.17 9.16 -12.52
C SER A 184 -12.47 7.86 -12.93
N LEU A 185 -11.61 7.33 -12.06
CA LEU A 185 -10.99 6.01 -12.26
C LEU A 185 -12.05 4.93 -12.49
N THR A 186 -13.12 4.92 -11.69
CA THR A 186 -14.22 3.95 -11.82
C THR A 186 -14.87 4.01 -13.21
N THR A 187 -15.07 5.20 -13.75
CA THR A 187 -15.63 5.38 -15.10
C THR A 187 -14.69 4.78 -16.15
N VAL A 188 -13.39 5.07 -16.06
CA VAL A 188 -12.40 4.55 -17.02
C VAL A 188 -12.33 3.03 -16.96
N ILE A 189 -12.26 2.44 -15.76
CA ILE A 189 -12.22 0.98 -15.59
C ILE A 189 -13.49 0.32 -16.14
N ALA A 190 -14.68 0.87 -15.85
CA ALA A 190 -15.94 0.33 -16.37
C ALA A 190 -15.99 0.35 -17.91
N MET A 191 -15.49 1.42 -18.55
CA MET A 191 -15.41 1.49 -20.01
C MET A 191 -14.44 0.46 -20.60
N ILE A 192 -13.32 0.19 -19.92
CA ILE A 192 -12.36 -0.85 -20.34
C ILE A 192 -13.01 -2.23 -20.19
N GLU A 193 -13.66 -2.52 -19.08
CA GLU A 193 -14.37 -3.79 -18.83
C GLU A 193 -15.46 -4.06 -19.86
N GLU A 194 -16.25 -3.03 -20.21
CA GLU A 194 -17.29 -3.13 -21.25
C GLU A 194 -16.69 -3.49 -22.61
N LYS A 195 -15.56 -2.88 -22.97
CA LYS A 195 -14.89 -3.19 -24.25
C LYS A 195 -14.30 -4.59 -24.28
N LEU A 196 -13.66 -5.04 -23.20
CA LEU A 196 -13.14 -6.40 -23.10
C LEU A 196 -14.25 -7.47 -23.16
N SER A 197 -15.38 -7.23 -22.49
CA SER A 197 -16.51 -8.18 -22.47
C SER A 197 -17.16 -8.36 -23.85
N ASN A 198 -17.17 -7.28 -24.65
CA ASN A 198 -17.68 -7.31 -26.02
C ASN A 198 -16.75 -8.02 -27.01
N GLU A 199 -15.45 -8.14 -26.71
CA GLU A 199 -14.49 -8.89 -27.54
C GLU A 199 -14.46 -10.39 -27.21
N VAL A 200 -14.85 -10.77 -25.99
CA VAL A 200 -14.87 -12.17 -25.51
C VAL A 200 -16.20 -12.88 -25.80
N SER A 201 -17.23 -12.13 -26.22
CA SER A 201 -18.50 -12.70 -26.68
C SER A 201 -18.44 -12.93 -28.21
N PRO A 202 -18.62 -14.17 -28.70
CA PRO A 202 -18.71 -14.44 -30.15
C PRO A 202 -19.98 -13.87 -30.78
#